data_AF-A0A8J4SJH6-F1
#
_entry.id   AF-A0A8J4SJH6-F1
#
_cell.length_a   1.000
_cell.length_b   1.000
_cell.length_c   1.000
_cell.angle_alpha   90.00
_cell.angle_beta   90.00
_cell.angle_gamma   90.00
#
_symmetry.space_group_name_H-M   'P 1'
#
loop_
_entity.id
_entity.type
_entity.pdbx_description
1 polymer ?
#
loop_
_entity_poly.entity_id
_entity_poly.type
_entity_poly.pdbx_seq_one_letter_code
_entity_poly.pdbx_strand_id
1 'polypeptide(L)'
;KDITLIAWGTQVHVLLDTAALAAEKLGVSCEVIDLRTILPWDEETVFNENCFLNLEAPITRVAGHDTPFPHIYESFYLPDRFRCLDAIEKVINF
;
A
#
# COMPACT_ATOMS: atom_id res chain seq x y z
N LYS A 1 -12.98 -4.78 6.90
CA LYS A 1 -11.94 -3.88 6.37
C LYS A 1 -11.90 -4.17 4.89
N ASP A 2 -11.84 -3.15 4.07
CA ASP A 2 -12.12 -3.25 2.63
C ASP A 2 -10.82 -3.45 1.83
N ILE A 3 -9.70 -2.96 2.35
CA ILE A 3 -8.38 -3.13 1.72
C ILE A 3 -7.28 -3.23 2.78
N THR A 4 -6.24 -4.01 2.48
CA THR A 4 -5.03 -4.14 3.31
C THR A 4 -3.84 -3.47 2.63
N LEU A 5 -3.21 -2.54 3.34
CA LEU A 5 -2.05 -1.78 2.91
C LEU A 5 -0.83 -2.24 3.72
N ILE A 6 0.25 -2.60 3.03
CA ILE A 6 1.45 -3.18 3.65
C ILE A 6 2.67 -2.33 3.28
N ALA A 7 3.47 -1.92 4.26
CA ALA A 7 4.75 -1.27 4.06
C ALA A 7 5.71 -1.52 5.22
N TRP A 8 6.89 -0.88 5.19
CA TRP A 8 7.88 -0.87 6.26
C TRP A 8 8.61 0.48 6.28
N GLY A 9 9.21 0.81 7.43
CA GLY A 9 9.97 2.06 7.61
C GLY A 9 9.11 3.31 7.42
N THR A 10 9.68 4.37 6.82
CA THR A 10 8.98 5.66 6.63
C THR A 10 7.69 5.54 5.82
N GLN A 11 7.60 4.54 4.93
CA GLN A 11 6.42 4.35 4.08
C GLN A 11 5.17 3.96 4.89
N VAL A 12 5.33 3.44 6.12
CA VAL A 12 4.18 3.18 7.02
C VAL A 12 3.43 4.48 7.35
N HIS A 13 4.14 5.58 7.58
CA HIS A 13 3.52 6.88 7.83
C HIS A 13 2.76 7.39 6.59
N VAL A 14 3.32 7.17 5.40
CA VAL A 14 2.64 7.49 4.13
C VAL A 14 1.34 6.69 4.01
N LEU A 15 1.34 5.40 4.38
CA LEU A 15 0.13 4.58 4.36
C LEU A 15 -0.90 5.01 5.40
N LEU A 16 -0.48 5.43 6.60
CA LEU A 16 -1.41 5.96 7.61
C LEU A 16 -2.10 7.23 7.11
N ASP A 17 -1.35 8.16 6.53
CA ASP A 17 -1.91 9.37 5.91
C ASP A 17 -2.83 9.02 4.73
N THR A 18 -2.42 8.06 3.90
CA THR A 18 -3.22 7.60 2.76
C THR A 18 -4.52 6.93 3.22
N ALA A 19 -4.48 6.14 4.30
CA ALA A 19 -5.65 5.50 4.88
C ALA A 19 -6.65 6.54 5.40
N ALA A 20 -6.18 7.59 6.06
CA ALA A 20 -7.03 8.70 6.49
C ALA A 20 -7.69 9.41 5.30
N LEU A 21 -6.91 9.68 4.24
CA LEU A 21 -7.42 10.28 3.01
C LEU A 21 -8.42 9.38 2.27
N ALA A 22 -8.18 8.07 2.23
CA ALA A 22 -9.10 7.11 1.62
C ALA A 22 -10.41 7.00 2.39
N ALA A 23 -10.37 7.03 3.72
CA ALA A 23 -11.57 7.06 4.56
C ALA A 23 -12.39 8.34 4.33
N GLU A 24 -11.73 9.50 4.22
CA GLU A 24 -12.40 10.79 3.99
C GLU A 24 -12.99 10.89 2.57
N LYS A 25 -12.23 10.52 1.54
CA LYS A 25 -12.59 10.76 0.14
C LYS A 25 -13.39 9.64 -0.51
N LEU A 26 -13.06 8.40 -0.17
CA LEU A 26 -13.63 7.20 -0.81
C LEU A 26 -14.57 6.45 0.14
N GLY A 27 -14.57 6.78 1.44
CA GLY A 27 -15.36 6.05 2.45
C GLY A 27 -14.85 4.63 2.71
N VAL A 28 -13.59 4.35 2.36
CA VAL A 28 -13.00 3.01 2.39
C VAL A 28 -12.29 2.76 3.74
N SER A 29 -12.51 1.59 4.32
CA SER A 29 -11.84 1.14 5.55
C SER A 29 -10.53 0.42 5.21
N CYS A 30 -9.38 1.08 5.46
CA CYS A 30 -8.07 0.51 5.23
C CYS A 30 -7.48 -0.16 6.49
N GLU A 31 -6.92 -1.36 6.32
CA GLU A 31 -5.97 -1.95 7.25
C GLU A 31 -4.55 -1.52 6.90
N VAL A 32 -3.76 -1.08 7.88
CA VAL A 32 -2.34 -0.76 7.67
C VAL A 32 -1.49 -1.73 8.47
N ILE A 33 -0.61 -2.46 7.79
CA ILE A 33 0.32 -3.42 8.37
C ILE A 33 1.75 -2.90 8.16
N ASP A 34 2.48 -2.76 9.27
CA ASP A 34 3.94 -2.58 9.25
C ASP A 34 4.62 -3.94 9.31
N LEU A 35 5.35 -4.29 8.25
CA LEU A 35 6.01 -5.57 8.10
C LEU A 35 7.17 -5.74 9.10
N ARG A 36 7.85 -4.65 9.49
CA ARG A 36 9.05 -4.58 10.35
C ARG A 36 10.27 -5.39 9.88
N THR A 37 10.14 -6.69 9.67
CA THR A 37 11.20 -7.61 9.28
C THR A 37 10.98 -8.11 7.85
N ILE A 38 11.96 -7.90 6.97
CA ILE A 38 11.88 -8.32 5.56
C ILE A 38 12.21 -9.81 5.37
N LEU A 39 13.10 -10.36 6.20
CA LEU A 39 13.50 -11.77 6.10
C LEU A 39 14.04 -12.30 7.44
N PRO A 40 13.48 -13.42 7.98
CA PRO A 40 12.19 -14.01 7.60
C PRO A 40 11.06 -13.01 7.89
N TRP A 41 10.11 -12.90 6.97
CA TRP A 41 8.98 -11.98 7.11
C TRP A 41 7.79 -12.69 7.75
N ASP A 42 6.88 -11.92 8.34
CA ASP A 42 5.70 -12.44 9.03
C ASP A 42 4.59 -12.79 8.03
N GLU A 43 4.66 -14.01 7.51
CA GLU A 43 3.69 -14.54 6.54
C GLU A 43 2.29 -14.68 7.15
N GLU A 44 2.18 -15.07 8.41
CA GLU A 44 0.91 -15.35 9.09
C GLU A 44 0.07 -14.08 9.25
N THR A 45 0.71 -12.95 9.57
CA THR A 45 0.00 -11.67 9.70
C THR A 45 -0.50 -11.13 8.35
N VAL A 46 0.23 -11.38 7.26
CA VAL A 46 -0.10 -10.84 5.92
C VAL A 46 -1.01 -11.80 5.13
N PHE A 47 -0.78 -13.10 5.24
CA PHE A 47 -1.54 -14.13 4.56
C PHE A 47 -2.43 -14.88 5.55
N ASN A 48 -3.73 -14.61 5.46
CA ASN A 48 -4.73 -15.48 6.05
C ASN A 48 -4.90 -16.77 5.21
N GLU A 49 -5.41 -17.81 5.84
CA GLU A 49 -5.79 -19.04 5.17
C GLU A 49 -6.72 -18.75 3.96
N ASN A 50 -6.45 -19.41 2.83
CA ASN A 50 -7.23 -19.28 1.58
C ASN A 50 -7.20 -17.91 0.89
N CYS A 51 -6.16 -17.09 1.10
CA CYS A 51 -6.03 -15.77 0.46
C CYS A 51 -6.31 -15.76 -1.05
N PHE A 52 -5.88 -16.79 -1.81
CA PHE A 52 -6.13 -16.89 -3.25
C PHE A 52 -7.62 -16.84 -3.62
N LEU A 53 -8.48 -17.48 -2.81
CA LEU A 53 -9.93 -17.52 -3.05
C LEU A 53 -10.65 -16.26 -2.52
N ASN A 54 -9.96 -15.46 -1.71
CA ASN A 54 -10.49 -14.26 -1.07
C ASN A 54 -10.09 -12.96 -1.80
N LEU A 55 -9.32 -13.05 -2.89
CA LEU A 55 -8.93 -11.87 -3.67
C LEU A 55 -10.10 -11.38 -4.53
N GLU A 56 -10.71 -10.27 -4.12
CA GLU A 56 -11.75 -9.58 -4.91
C GLU A 56 -11.17 -8.75 -6.06
N ALA A 57 -9.93 -8.28 -5.90
CA ALA A 57 -9.21 -7.46 -6.86
C ALA A 57 -7.72 -7.89 -6.95
N PRO A 58 -7.01 -7.59 -8.05
CA PRO A 58 -5.60 -7.91 -8.19
C PRO A 58 -4.74 -7.17 -7.16
N ILE A 59 -3.78 -7.88 -6.56
CA ILE A 59 -2.80 -7.29 -5.64
C ILE A 59 -1.97 -6.24 -6.40
N THR A 60 -2.00 -5.00 -5.91
CA THR A 60 -1.33 -3.87 -6.56
C THR A 60 -0.04 -3.49 -5.83
N ARG A 61 1.00 -3.14 -6.60
CA ARG A 61 2.30 -2.67 -6.07
C ARG A 61 2.52 -1.20 -6.44
N VAL A 62 2.74 -0.36 -5.43
CA VAL A 62 3.14 1.04 -5.61
C VAL A 62 4.57 1.19 -5.10
N ALA A 63 5.52 1.32 -6.02
CA ALA A 63 6.94 1.41 -5.72
C ALA A 63 7.60 2.62 -6.40
N GLY A 64 8.87 2.85 -6.09
CA GLY A 64 9.73 3.69 -6.92
C GLY A 64 9.80 3.15 -8.36
N HIS A 65 10.14 4.00 -9.31
CA HIS A 65 10.21 3.61 -10.72
C HIS A 65 11.46 2.75 -10.99
N ASP A 66 11.46 2.04 -12.11
CA ASP A 66 12.61 1.24 -12.58
C ASP A 66 13.72 2.14 -13.16
N THR A 67 14.19 3.09 -12.36
CA THR A 67 15.26 4.04 -12.70
C THR A 67 16.18 4.22 -11.48
N PRO A 68 17.46 4.59 -11.66
CA PRO A 68 18.28 5.04 -10.53
C PRO A 68 17.59 6.17 -9.76
N PHE A 69 17.84 6.25 -8.45
CA PHE A 69 17.26 7.29 -7.60
C PHE A 69 17.73 8.69 -8.05
N PRO A 70 16.83 9.56 -8.51
CA PRO A 70 17.20 10.87 -9.03
C PRO A 70 17.39 11.90 -7.91
N HIS A 71 18.32 12.84 -8.08
CA HIS A 71 18.58 13.88 -7.08
C HIS A 71 17.52 14.99 -7.10
N ILE A 72 17.31 15.64 -8.24
CA ILE A 72 16.35 16.76 -8.38
C ILE A 72 14.90 16.25 -8.44
N TYR A 73 14.70 15.02 -8.94
CA TYR A 73 13.36 14.46 -9.19
C TYR A 73 12.89 13.49 -8.09
N GLU A 74 13.50 13.54 -6.91
CA GLU A 74 13.15 12.67 -5.77
C GLU A 74 11.64 12.67 -5.50
N SER A 75 11.01 13.85 -5.49
CA SER A 75 9.57 14.00 -5.23
C SER A 75 8.69 13.30 -6.26
N PHE A 76 9.15 13.11 -7.49
CA PHE A 76 8.42 12.40 -8.55
C PHE A 76 8.73 10.90 -8.58
N TYR A 77 9.86 10.51 -7.98
CA TYR A 77 10.31 9.12 -7.93
C TYR A 77 9.63 8.35 -6.80
N LEU A 78 9.57 8.93 -5.61
CA LEU A 78 9.05 8.27 -4.42
C LEU A 78 7.55 7.93 -4.56
N PRO A 79 7.10 6.82 -3.96
CA PRO A 79 5.69 6.48 -3.87
C PRO A 79 5.03 7.38 -2.80
N ASP A 80 4.47 8.49 -3.23
CA ASP A 80 3.76 9.42 -2.35
C ASP A 80 2.33 8.94 -2.01
N ARG A 81 1.70 9.63 -1.05
CA ARG A 81 0.33 9.33 -0.62
C ARG A 81 -0.70 9.42 -1.76
N PHE A 82 -0.44 10.26 -2.77
CA PHE A 82 -1.36 10.46 -3.88
C PHE A 82 -1.29 9.30 -4.88
N ARG A 83 -0.10 8.77 -5.19
CA ARG A 83 0.09 7.54 -5.97
C ARG A 83 -0.51 6.34 -5.26
N CYS A 84 -0.36 6.25 -3.93
CA CYS A 84 -1.00 5.20 -3.15
C CYS A 84 -2.54 5.34 -3.17
N LEU A 85 -3.09 6.55 -3.04
CA LEU A 85 -4.54 6.79 -3.10
C LEU A 85 -5.14 6.43 -4.47
N ASP A 86 -4.49 6.83 -5.57
CA ASP A 86 -4.92 6.47 -6.94
C ASP A 86 -4.90 4.95 -7.16
N ALA A 87 -3.92 4.25 -6.59
CA ALA A 87 -3.90 2.79 -6.63
C ALA A 87 -5.05 2.17 -5.82
N ILE A 88 -5.38 2.70 -4.64
CA ILE A 88 -6.53 2.26 -3.84
C ILE A 88 -7.83 2.46 -4.62
N GLU A 89 -8.01 3.63 -5.23
CA GLU A 89 -9.20 3.94 -6.04
C GLU A 89 -9.34 2.96 -7.21
N LYS A 90 -8.25 2.58 -7.88
CA LYS A 90 -8.26 1.58 -8.95
C LYS A 90 -8.61 0.18 -8.45
N VAL A 91 -8.13 -0.22 -7.28
CA VAL A 91 -8.40 -1.54 -6.68
C VAL A 91 -9.86 -1.65 -6.24
N ILE A 92 -10.41 -0.60 -5.63
CA ILE A 92 -11.80 -0.58 -5.14
C ILE A 92 -12.82 -0.56 -6.29
N ASN A 93 -12.45 -0.01 -7.44
CA ASN A 93 -13.31 0.05 -8.63
C ASN A 93 -13.08 -1.11 -9.63
N PHE A 94 -12.31 -2.14 -9.26
CA PHE A 94 -12.07 -3.32 -10.10
C PHE A 94 -13.31 -4.22 -10.17
#